data_AF-A0A7U2RB77-F1
#
_entry.id   AF-A0A7U2RB77-F1
#
_cell.length_a   1.000
_cell.length_b   1.000
_cell.length_c   1.000
_cell.angle_alpha   90.00
_cell.angle_beta   90.00
_cell.angle_gamma   90.00
#
_symmetry.space_group_name_H-M   'P 1'
#
loop_
_entity.id
_entity.type
_entity.pdbx_description
1 polymer ?
#
loop_
_entity_poly.entity_id
_entity_poly.type
_entity_poly.pdbx_seq_one_letter_code
_entity_poly.pdbx_strand_id
1 'polypeptide(L)'
;MKFNLNYVYSFNWDQLHYFEFDNIVAFDAFKSLNFNQEKSLNKSKADLNKQIQDFKKGLESLSESDQESYVYQKYFINEVIINEIQRIQRYSSVLSIFSFYESRLKSICNLIESEFEFKVKIKHLNNYEGDLNKYWNYLSKVFEIQTEKTEPLFKPINEQKKIRNIIAHNDGITKEKIEVMQGLTLNKLGKNFKIEIDEGVYIGNLLQSIEVFISALLIEIDKRYITLKKK
;
A
#
# COMPACT_ATOMS: atom_id res chain seq x y z
N MET A 1 23.07 4.68 -3.61
CA MET A 1 22.64 4.45 -2.22
C MET A 1 23.58 5.22 -1.31
N LYS A 2 23.13 6.33 -0.69
CA LYS A 2 23.91 7.03 0.35
C LYS A 2 23.38 6.54 1.70
N PHE A 3 24.15 5.75 2.42
CA PHE A 3 23.80 5.32 3.78
C PHE A 3 23.92 6.53 4.71
N ASN A 4 22.82 6.94 5.33
CA ASN A 4 22.83 7.96 6.38
C ASN A 4 23.00 7.26 7.74
N LEU A 5 24.23 7.26 8.25
CA LEU A 5 24.60 6.56 9.50
C LEU A 5 24.03 7.23 10.76
N ASN A 6 23.41 8.42 10.67
CA ASN A 6 22.82 9.11 11.81
C ASN A 6 21.49 8.51 12.30
N TYR A 7 20.95 7.49 11.61
CA TYR A 7 19.66 6.87 11.93
C TYR A 7 19.76 5.38 12.28
N VAL A 8 20.96 4.85 12.57
CA VAL A 8 21.12 3.43 12.89
C VAL A 8 20.73 3.19 14.34
N TYR A 9 19.57 2.57 14.55
CA TYR A 9 19.18 2.05 15.87
C TYR A 9 19.88 0.70 16.09
N SER A 10 20.62 0.57 17.18
CA SER A 10 21.25 -0.70 17.54
C SER A 10 20.28 -1.52 18.39
N PHE A 11 19.73 -2.59 17.82
CA PHE A 11 18.85 -3.52 18.51
C PHE A 11 19.61 -4.37 19.53
N ASN A 12 18.99 -4.60 20.68
CA ASN A 12 19.48 -5.52 21.71
C ASN A 12 19.01 -6.95 21.43
N TRP A 13 17.88 -7.10 20.75
CA TRP A 13 17.42 -8.38 20.22
C TRP A 13 17.94 -8.57 18.79
N ASP A 14 18.90 -9.47 18.63
CA ASP A 14 19.56 -9.80 17.36
C ASP A 14 18.57 -10.15 16.23
N GLN A 15 17.50 -10.88 16.53
CA GLN A 15 16.47 -11.23 15.55
C GLN A 15 15.75 -10.00 14.99
N LEU A 16 15.64 -8.90 15.76
CA LEU A 16 15.06 -7.65 15.26
C LEU A 16 15.96 -6.96 14.24
N HIS A 17 17.28 -7.13 14.32
CA HIS A 17 18.19 -6.59 13.32
C HIS A 17 17.98 -7.27 11.95
N TYR A 18 17.87 -8.59 11.93
CA TYR A 18 17.54 -9.32 10.69
C TYR A 18 16.15 -8.96 10.18
N PHE A 19 15.17 -8.85 11.08
CA PHE A 19 13.83 -8.46 10.71
C PHE A 19 13.78 -7.04 10.13
N GLU A 20 14.51 -6.08 10.69
CA GLU A 20 14.63 -4.72 10.15
C GLU A 20 15.23 -4.75 8.74
N PHE A 21 16.34 -5.46 8.55
CA PHE A 21 16.98 -5.59 7.25
C PHE A 21 16.03 -6.18 6.20
N ASP A 22 15.31 -7.25 6.53
CA ASP A 22 14.31 -7.87 5.65
C ASP A 22 13.19 -6.89 5.27
N ASN A 23 12.77 -6.02 6.20
CA ASN A 23 11.78 -4.98 5.92
C ASN A 23 12.34 -3.92 4.96
N ILE A 24 13.56 -3.43 5.19
CA ILE A 24 14.20 -2.45 4.30
C ILE A 24 14.25 -2.99 2.88
N VAL A 25 14.75 -4.22 2.69
CA VAL A 25 14.82 -4.88 1.39
C VAL A 25 13.42 -5.02 0.77
N ALA A 26 12.42 -5.43 1.56
CA ALA A 26 11.07 -5.59 1.05
C ALA A 26 10.41 -4.26 0.64
N PHE A 27 10.59 -3.18 1.41
CA PHE A 27 10.08 -1.86 1.04
C PHE A 27 10.74 -1.33 -0.24
N ASP A 28 12.07 -1.47 -0.38
CA ASP A 28 12.78 -1.06 -1.58
C ASP A 28 12.35 -1.88 -2.81
N ALA A 29 12.09 -3.18 -2.62
CA ALA A 29 11.53 -4.03 -3.66
C ALA A 29 10.11 -3.58 -4.07
N PHE A 30 9.24 -3.26 -3.11
CA PHE A 30 7.89 -2.72 -3.40
C PHE A 30 7.94 -1.38 -4.13
N LYS A 31 8.79 -0.45 -3.67
CA LYS A 31 9.00 0.84 -4.34
C LYS A 31 9.47 0.65 -5.79
N SER A 32 10.42 -0.27 -5.99
CA SER A 32 10.94 -0.60 -7.33
C SER A 32 9.88 -1.25 -8.22
N LEU A 33 9.05 -2.15 -7.67
CA LEU A 33 7.94 -2.79 -8.38
C LEU A 33 6.94 -1.73 -8.87
N ASN A 34 6.48 -0.86 -7.97
CA ASN A 34 5.51 0.19 -8.30
C ASN A 34 6.07 1.16 -9.35
N PHE A 35 7.33 1.58 -9.19
CA PHE A 35 8.01 2.42 -10.18
C PHE A 35 8.06 1.76 -11.57
N ASN A 36 8.40 0.47 -11.63
CA ASN A 36 8.47 -0.25 -12.90
C ASN A 36 7.09 -0.45 -13.55
N GLN A 37 6.05 -0.70 -12.76
CA GLN A 37 4.68 -0.81 -13.24
C GLN A 37 4.20 0.51 -13.84
N GLU A 38 4.39 1.62 -13.13
CA GLU A 38 4.00 2.96 -13.60
C GLU A 38 4.79 3.38 -14.84
N LYS A 39 6.10 3.08 -14.88
CA LYS A 39 6.93 3.30 -16.06
C LYS A 39 6.41 2.53 -17.28
N SER A 40 6.01 1.28 -17.09
CA SER A 40 5.46 0.43 -18.17
C SER A 40 4.11 0.96 -18.67
N LEU A 41 3.23 1.38 -17.75
CA LEU A 41 1.93 1.97 -18.08
C LEU A 41 2.10 3.28 -18.88
N ASN A 42 2.99 4.17 -18.41
CA ASN A 42 3.24 5.44 -19.08
C ASN A 42 3.87 5.26 -20.45
N LYS A 43 4.74 4.26 -20.61
CA LYS A 43 5.23 3.87 -21.94
C LYS A 43 4.09 3.41 -22.85
N SER A 44 3.19 2.56 -22.36
CA SER A 44 2.04 2.07 -23.14
C SER A 44 1.11 3.20 -23.59
N LYS A 45 0.86 4.18 -22.70
CA LYS A 45 0.11 5.41 -23.05
C LYS A 45 0.82 6.25 -24.09
N ALA A 46 2.13 6.46 -23.93
CA ALA A 46 2.93 7.23 -24.88
C ALA A 46 2.96 6.58 -26.27
N ASP A 47 3.12 5.26 -26.31
CA ASP A 47 3.12 4.49 -27.56
C ASP A 47 1.75 4.57 -28.26
N LEU A 48 0.63 4.46 -27.52
CA LEU A 48 -0.71 4.65 -28.09
C LEU A 48 -0.92 6.08 -28.60
N ASN A 49 -0.56 7.09 -27.81
CA ASN A 49 -0.66 8.49 -28.22
C ASN A 49 0.13 8.76 -29.50
N LYS A 50 1.32 8.19 -29.63
CA LYS A 50 2.11 8.28 -30.85
C LYS A 50 1.39 7.65 -32.05
N GLN A 51 0.82 6.46 -31.88
CA GLN A 51 0.03 5.81 -32.94
C GLN A 51 -1.18 6.64 -33.37
N ILE A 52 -1.90 7.25 -32.41
CA ILE A 52 -3.03 8.15 -32.69
C ILE A 52 -2.55 9.37 -33.49
N GLN A 53 -1.46 10.01 -33.07
CA GLN A 53 -0.92 11.20 -33.77
C GLN A 53 -0.45 10.86 -35.19
N ASP A 54 0.25 9.74 -35.37
CA ASP A 54 0.69 9.30 -36.70
C ASP A 54 -0.50 8.93 -37.60
N PHE A 55 -1.58 8.37 -37.03
CA PHE A 55 -2.82 8.13 -37.77
C PHE A 55 -3.52 9.43 -38.16
N LYS A 56 -3.59 10.42 -37.24
CA LYS A 56 -4.20 11.74 -37.51
C LYS A 56 -3.51 12.48 -38.67
N LYS A 57 -2.19 12.36 -38.83
CA LYS A 57 -1.47 12.93 -40.00
C LYS A 57 -2.02 12.43 -41.34
N GLY A 58 -2.41 11.16 -41.40
CA GLY A 58 -3.04 10.57 -42.59
C GLY A 58 -4.45 11.11 -42.88
N LEU A 59 -5.03 11.88 -41.97
CA LEU A 59 -6.38 12.44 -42.03
C LEU A 59 -6.38 13.98 -42.11
N GLU A 60 -5.23 14.63 -42.33
CA GLU A 60 -5.09 16.09 -42.34
C GLU A 60 -6.03 16.82 -43.31
N SER A 61 -6.46 16.15 -44.38
CA SER A 61 -7.44 16.69 -45.34
C SER A 61 -8.89 16.74 -44.83
N LEU A 62 -9.18 16.07 -43.71
CA LEU A 62 -10.51 16.01 -43.10
C LEU A 62 -10.68 17.09 -42.03
N SER A 63 -11.93 17.41 -41.71
CA SER A 63 -12.26 18.27 -40.57
C SER A 63 -11.82 17.62 -39.25
N GLU A 64 -11.57 18.44 -38.22
CA GLU A 64 -11.17 17.94 -36.89
C GLU A 64 -12.19 16.95 -36.30
N SER A 65 -13.49 17.22 -36.48
CA SER A 65 -14.57 16.35 -36.01
C SER A 65 -14.56 14.97 -36.71
N ASP A 66 -14.26 14.95 -38.00
CA ASP A 66 -14.12 13.69 -38.75
C ASP A 66 -12.87 12.93 -38.28
N GLN A 67 -11.74 13.63 -38.11
CA GLN A 67 -10.51 13.03 -37.60
C GLN A 67 -10.73 12.37 -36.23
N GLU A 68 -11.41 13.05 -35.31
CA GLU A 68 -11.75 12.50 -33.99
C GLU A 68 -12.65 11.27 -34.10
N SER A 69 -13.64 11.28 -34.99
CA SER A 69 -14.54 10.14 -35.21
C SER A 69 -13.78 8.90 -35.71
N TYR A 70 -12.86 9.06 -36.66
CA TYR A 70 -12.02 7.97 -37.16
C TYR A 70 -11.04 7.47 -36.10
N VAL A 71 -10.43 8.38 -35.33
CA VAL A 71 -9.54 8.01 -34.22
C VAL A 71 -10.29 7.21 -33.18
N TYR A 72 -11.48 7.68 -32.77
CA TYR A 72 -12.34 6.98 -31.83
C TYR A 72 -12.68 5.58 -32.34
N GLN A 73 -13.17 5.45 -33.57
CA GLN A 73 -13.51 4.15 -34.14
C GLN A 73 -12.32 3.17 -34.16
N LYS A 74 -11.11 3.67 -34.40
CA LYS A 74 -9.91 2.84 -34.53
C LYS A 74 -9.26 2.50 -33.18
N TYR A 75 -9.21 3.43 -32.24
CA TYR A 75 -8.38 3.33 -31.03
C TYR A 75 -9.16 3.30 -29.71
N PHE A 76 -10.48 3.47 -29.73
CA PHE A 76 -11.30 3.47 -28.50
C PHE A 76 -11.06 2.23 -27.63
N ILE A 77 -10.98 1.04 -28.23
CA ILE A 77 -10.72 -0.20 -27.49
C ILE A 77 -9.34 -0.15 -26.82
N ASN A 78 -8.31 0.39 -27.49
CA ASN A 78 -6.98 0.50 -26.91
C ASN A 78 -6.95 1.47 -25.71
N GLU A 79 -7.64 2.60 -25.80
CA GLU A 79 -7.78 3.55 -24.69
C GLU A 79 -8.49 2.90 -23.49
N VAL A 80 -9.58 2.18 -23.74
CA VAL A 80 -10.32 1.44 -22.70
C VAL A 80 -9.41 0.39 -22.04
N ILE A 81 -8.66 -0.38 -22.83
CA ILE A 81 -7.72 -1.39 -22.30
C ILE A 81 -6.65 -0.75 -21.43
N ILE A 82 -6.03 0.35 -21.87
CA ILE A 82 -4.99 1.03 -21.08
C ILE A 82 -5.54 1.56 -19.75
N ASN A 83 -6.74 2.14 -19.77
CA ASN A 83 -7.41 2.60 -18.56
C ASN A 83 -7.76 1.45 -17.61
N GLU A 84 -8.18 0.31 -18.16
CA GLU A 84 -8.44 -0.90 -17.39
C GLU A 84 -7.17 -1.46 -16.74
N ILE A 85 -6.07 -1.54 -17.51
CA ILE A 85 -4.75 -1.96 -17.00
C ILE A 85 -4.31 -1.06 -15.85
N GLN A 86 -4.44 0.26 -16.01
CA GLN A 86 -4.10 1.22 -14.95
C GLN A 86 -4.89 0.95 -13.66
N ARG A 87 -6.20 0.73 -13.77
CA ARG A 87 -7.03 0.44 -12.59
C ARG A 87 -6.59 -0.86 -11.93
N ILE A 88 -6.44 -1.92 -12.70
CA ILE A 88 -6.03 -3.25 -12.20
C ILE A 88 -4.69 -3.16 -11.48
N GLN A 89 -3.71 -2.47 -12.06
CA GLN A 89 -2.39 -2.27 -11.46
C GLN A 89 -2.51 -1.59 -10.10
N ARG A 90 -3.16 -0.42 -10.03
CA ARG A 90 -3.30 0.37 -8.80
C ARG A 90 -4.04 -0.38 -7.70
N TYR A 91 -5.14 -1.05 -8.05
CA TYR A 91 -5.90 -1.85 -7.09
C TYR A 91 -5.08 -3.03 -6.57
N SER A 92 -4.35 -3.71 -7.46
CA SER A 92 -3.46 -4.82 -7.08
C SER A 92 -2.33 -4.35 -6.17
N SER A 93 -1.77 -3.16 -6.40
CA SER A 93 -0.75 -2.55 -5.54
C SER A 93 -1.29 -2.32 -4.13
N VAL A 94 -2.46 -1.72 -3.97
CA VAL A 94 -3.09 -1.50 -2.66
C VAL A 94 -3.32 -2.83 -1.93
N LEU A 95 -3.89 -3.83 -2.61
CA LEU A 95 -4.12 -5.15 -2.04
C LEU A 95 -2.82 -5.81 -1.58
N SER A 96 -1.77 -5.73 -2.41
CA SER A 96 -0.46 -6.33 -2.12
C SER A 96 0.23 -5.66 -0.94
N ILE A 97 0.16 -4.32 -0.86
CA ILE A 97 0.73 -3.55 0.25
C ILE A 97 0.10 -3.94 1.58
N PHE A 98 -1.24 -4.03 1.63
CA PHE A 98 -1.93 -4.45 2.86
C PHE A 98 -1.63 -5.90 3.23
N SER A 99 -1.54 -6.80 2.25
CA SER A 99 -1.16 -8.20 2.51
C SER A 99 0.27 -8.31 3.05
N PHE A 100 1.20 -7.55 2.47
CA PHE A 100 2.58 -7.45 2.96
C PHE A 100 2.61 -6.93 4.40
N TYR A 101 1.92 -5.81 4.66
CA TYR A 101 1.89 -5.19 5.98
C TYR A 101 1.34 -6.14 7.06
N GLU A 102 0.23 -6.81 6.77
CA GLU A 102 -0.36 -7.81 7.66
C GLU A 102 0.62 -8.96 7.93
N SER A 103 1.32 -9.44 6.90
CA SER A 103 2.33 -10.49 7.02
C SER A 103 3.50 -10.06 7.92
N ARG A 104 3.97 -8.81 7.82
CA ARG A 104 5.02 -8.27 8.71
C ARG A 104 4.57 -8.24 10.16
N LEU A 105 3.37 -7.70 10.43
CA LEU A 105 2.78 -7.69 11.77
C LEU A 105 2.62 -9.09 12.35
N LYS A 106 2.13 -10.04 11.54
CA LYS A 106 2.03 -11.44 11.94
C LYS A 106 3.39 -12.04 12.30
N SER A 107 4.37 -11.82 11.43
CA SER A 107 5.71 -12.41 11.57
C SER A 107 6.40 -11.91 12.84
N ILE A 108 6.32 -10.61 13.14
CA ILE A 108 6.92 -10.07 14.36
C ILE A 108 6.20 -10.57 15.62
N CYS A 109 4.87 -10.72 15.59
CA CYS A 109 4.14 -11.31 16.72
C CYS A 109 4.53 -12.77 16.93
N ASN A 110 4.69 -13.56 15.86
CA ASN A 110 5.14 -14.94 15.95
C ASN A 110 6.56 -15.04 16.53
N LEU A 111 7.45 -14.12 16.15
CA LEU A 111 8.80 -14.03 16.69
C LEU A 111 8.79 -13.80 18.21
N ILE A 112 7.94 -12.88 18.66
CA ILE A 112 7.71 -12.62 20.09
C ILE A 112 7.15 -13.87 20.79
N GLU A 113 6.20 -14.58 20.19
CA GLU A 113 5.65 -15.80 20.77
C GLU A 113 6.64 -16.95 20.91
N SER A 114 7.63 -17.03 20.01
CA SER A 114 8.69 -18.03 20.07
C SER A 114 9.75 -17.69 21.12
N GLU A 115 9.99 -16.40 21.38
CA GLU A 115 10.99 -15.95 22.36
C GLU A 115 10.43 -15.93 23.78
N PHE A 116 9.13 -15.65 23.93
CA PHE A 116 8.49 -15.44 25.23
C PHE A 116 7.28 -16.36 25.46
N GLU A 117 7.24 -16.98 26.63
CA GLU A 117 6.15 -17.87 27.05
C GLU A 117 4.95 -17.11 27.65
N PHE A 118 4.34 -16.23 26.86
CA PHE A 118 3.08 -15.60 27.28
C PHE A 118 1.91 -16.60 27.30
N LYS A 119 1.05 -16.49 28.33
CA LYS A 119 -0.18 -17.30 28.46
C LYS A 119 -1.16 -17.04 27.32
N VAL A 120 -1.28 -15.79 26.91
CA VAL A 120 -2.12 -15.38 25.77
C VAL A 120 -1.29 -15.49 24.51
N LYS A 121 -1.82 -16.21 23.53
CA LYS A 121 -1.23 -16.36 22.21
C LYS A 121 -2.11 -15.64 21.18
N ILE A 122 -1.56 -15.26 20.03
CA ILE A 122 -2.22 -14.65 18.87
C ILE A 122 -3.46 -15.44 18.48
N LYS A 123 -3.39 -16.78 18.51
CA LYS A 123 -4.54 -17.63 18.19
C LYS A 123 -5.72 -17.49 19.17
N HIS A 124 -5.46 -17.03 20.40
CA HIS A 124 -6.48 -16.75 21.41
C HIS A 124 -7.12 -15.36 21.25
N LEU A 125 -6.55 -14.50 20.39
CA LEU A 125 -7.10 -13.17 20.14
C LEU A 125 -8.15 -13.21 19.03
N ASN A 126 -9.29 -12.58 19.30
CA ASN A 126 -10.38 -12.43 18.35
C ASN A 126 -10.00 -11.45 17.22
N ASN A 127 -10.60 -11.63 16.05
CA ASN A 127 -10.38 -10.80 14.87
C ASN A 127 -11.60 -9.93 14.51
N TYR A 128 -12.45 -9.57 15.48
CA TYR A 128 -13.68 -8.79 15.23
C TYR A 128 -13.43 -7.49 14.47
N GLU A 129 -12.32 -6.81 14.74
CA GLU A 129 -11.93 -5.57 14.06
C GLU A 129 -10.92 -5.80 12.92
N GLY A 130 -10.74 -7.06 12.53
CA GLY A 130 -9.84 -7.51 11.46
C GLY A 130 -8.39 -7.81 11.88
N ASP A 131 -7.64 -8.43 10.97
CA ASP A 131 -6.33 -9.02 11.29
C ASP A 131 -5.26 -8.03 11.75
N LEU A 132 -5.19 -6.82 11.18
CA LEU A 132 -4.26 -5.78 11.63
C LEU A 132 -4.48 -5.41 13.10
N ASN A 133 -5.74 -5.19 13.50
CA ASN A 133 -6.10 -4.90 14.89
C ASN A 133 -5.80 -6.07 15.83
N LYS A 134 -5.94 -7.31 15.35
CA LYS A 134 -5.56 -8.49 16.12
C LYS A 134 -4.07 -8.47 16.47
N TYR A 135 -3.19 -8.20 15.50
CA TYR A 135 -1.75 -8.13 15.74
C TYR A 135 -1.36 -6.90 16.58
N TRP A 136 -1.98 -5.75 16.34
CA TRP A 136 -1.79 -4.56 17.15
C TRP A 136 -2.19 -4.79 18.63
N ASN A 137 -3.32 -5.44 18.87
CA ASN A 137 -3.77 -5.80 20.22
C ASN A 137 -2.78 -6.77 20.90
N TYR A 138 -2.20 -7.72 20.17
CA TYR A 138 -1.15 -8.58 20.72
C TYR A 138 0.05 -7.75 21.19
N LEU A 139 0.56 -6.86 20.32
CA LEU A 139 1.73 -6.02 20.60
C LEU A 139 1.48 -5.06 21.78
N SER A 140 0.33 -4.38 21.79
CA SER A 140 0.01 -3.35 22.79
C SER A 140 -0.47 -3.91 24.13
N LYS A 141 -1.21 -5.03 24.14
CA LYS A 141 -1.86 -5.55 25.37
C LYS A 141 -1.24 -6.82 25.93
N VAL A 142 -0.60 -7.65 25.09
CA VAL A 142 0.03 -8.90 25.54
C VAL A 142 1.53 -8.70 25.70
N PHE A 143 2.19 -8.16 24.68
CA PHE A 143 3.61 -7.84 24.76
C PHE A 143 3.88 -6.54 25.53
N GLU A 144 2.89 -5.64 25.58
CA GLU A 144 2.91 -4.39 26.34
C GLU A 144 4.02 -3.42 25.90
N ILE A 145 4.11 -3.16 24.59
CA ILE A 145 4.94 -2.06 24.08
C ILE A 145 4.38 -0.70 24.50
N GLN A 146 5.24 0.32 24.53
CA GLN A 146 4.79 1.72 24.61
C GLN A 146 4.10 2.12 23.31
N THR A 147 2.92 2.73 23.41
CA THR A 147 2.06 3.02 22.25
C THR A 147 2.02 4.49 21.88
N GLU A 148 2.57 5.39 22.70
CA GLU A 148 2.45 6.85 22.53
C GLU A 148 3.00 7.34 21.19
N LYS A 149 4.02 6.67 20.66
CA LYS A 149 4.66 7.02 19.38
C LYS A 149 4.16 6.17 18.20
N THR A 150 3.65 4.97 18.46
CA THR A 150 3.33 3.98 17.43
C THR A 150 1.85 3.96 17.08
N GLU A 151 0.95 4.21 18.05
CA GLU A 151 -0.49 4.25 17.83
C GLU A 151 -0.94 5.36 16.85
N PRO A 152 -0.40 6.61 16.93
CA PRO A 152 -0.74 7.65 15.97
C PRO A 152 -0.32 7.34 14.53
N LEU A 153 0.68 6.46 14.36
CA LEU A 153 1.13 5.98 13.05
C LEU A 153 0.28 4.81 12.56
N PHE A 154 -0.13 3.92 13.47
CA PHE A 154 -0.96 2.75 13.17
C PHE A 154 -2.37 3.12 12.72
N LYS A 155 -3.05 4.01 13.46
CA LYS A 155 -4.48 4.32 13.26
C LYS A 155 -4.80 4.77 11.83
N PRO A 156 -4.10 5.76 11.23
CA PRO A 156 -4.39 6.20 9.87
C PRO A 156 -4.21 5.10 8.82
N ILE A 157 -3.22 4.21 9.00
CA ILE A 157 -3.01 3.07 8.09
C ILE A 157 -4.17 2.08 8.23
N ASN A 158 -4.59 1.80 9.46
CA ASN A 158 -5.68 0.87 9.72
C ASN A 158 -7.04 1.40 9.20
N GLU A 159 -7.28 2.71 9.30
CA GLU A 159 -8.46 3.36 8.72
C GLU A 159 -8.54 3.21 7.20
N GLN A 160 -7.38 3.19 6.52
CA GLN A 160 -7.31 2.96 5.08
C GLN A 160 -7.67 1.52 4.67
N LYS A 161 -7.79 0.57 5.61
CA LYS A 161 -8.28 -0.78 5.33
C LYS A 161 -9.68 -0.77 4.70
N LYS A 162 -10.49 0.26 4.98
CA LYS A 162 -11.80 0.44 4.32
C LYS A 162 -11.64 0.56 2.80
N ILE A 163 -10.62 1.28 2.31
CA ILE A 163 -10.32 1.44 0.89
C ILE A 163 -9.97 0.08 0.27
N ARG A 164 -9.04 -0.63 0.92
CA ARG A 164 -8.65 -1.99 0.53
C ARG A 164 -9.85 -2.91 0.43
N ASN A 165 -10.74 -2.89 1.42
CA ASN A 165 -11.93 -3.76 1.44
C ASN A 165 -12.91 -3.42 0.31
N ILE A 166 -13.10 -2.14 0.00
CA ILE A 166 -13.95 -1.72 -1.12
C ILE A 166 -13.35 -2.17 -2.45
N ILE A 167 -12.02 -2.06 -2.61
CA ILE A 167 -11.31 -2.60 -3.78
C ILE A 167 -11.49 -4.13 -3.88
N ALA A 168 -11.22 -4.85 -2.79
CA ALA A 168 -11.25 -6.32 -2.77
C ALA A 168 -12.63 -6.92 -3.02
N HIS A 169 -13.69 -6.28 -2.49
CA HIS A 169 -15.02 -6.88 -2.46
C HIS A 169 -15.98 -6.26 -3.48
N ASN A 170 -15.75 -5.02 -3.91
CA ASN A 170 -16.69 -4.27 -4.75
C ASN A 170 -16.04 -3.64 -5.98
N ASP A 171 -14.86 -4.09 -6.42
CA ASP A 171 -14.09 -3.49 -7.55
C ASP A 171 -13.94 -1.96 -7.42
N GLY A 172 -13.71 -1.49 -6.19
CA GLY A 172 -13.53 -0.07 -5.90
C GLY A 172 -14.83 0.75 -5.92
N ILE A 173 -16.00 0.12 -6.00
CA ILE A 173 -17.31 0.77 -6.03
C ILE A 173 -17.91 0.84 -4.62
N THR A 174 -18.40 2.01 -4.23
CA THR A 174 -19.08 2.22 -2.95
C THR A 174 -20.31 3.12 -3.09
N LYS A 175 -21.29 2.95 -2.19
CA LYS A 175 -22.42 3.87 -2.03
C LYS A 175 -22.11 5.01 -1.06
N GLU A 176 -21.13 4.79 -0.18
CA GLU A 176 -20.78 5.71 0.87
C GLU A 176 -19.78 6.74 0.37
N LYS A 177 -19.96 7.99 0.78
CA LYS A 177 -18.96 9.02 0.52
C LYS A 177 -17.78 8.78 1.45
N ILE A 178 -16.67 8.37 0.89
CA ILE A 178 -15.42 8.21 1.63
C ILE A 178 -14.74 9.57 1.73
N GLU A 179 -14.07 9.82 2.84
CA GLU A 179 -13.16 10.95 2.97
C GLU A 179 -12.05 10.86 1.91
N VAL A 180 -11.96 11.91 1.11
CA VAL A 180 -10.94 12.08 0.07
C VAL A 180 -9.62 12.40 0.75
N MET A 181 -8.56 11.74 0.33
CA MET A 181 -7.19 12.00 0.80
C MET A 181 -6.26 12.17 -0.39
N GLN A 182 -5.03 12.61 -0.11
CA GLN A 182 -4.07 12.90 -1.16
C GLN A 182 -3.85 11.67 -2.05
N GLY A 183 -4.09 11.83 -3.36
CA GLY A 183 -3.98 10.74 -4.33
C GLY A 183 -5.15 9.76 -4.37
N LEU A 184 -6.25 10.00 -3.65
CA LEU A 184 -7.48 9.21 -3.78
C LEU A 184 -8.60 10.12 -4.24
N THR A 185 -9.26 9.79 -5.34
CA THR A 185 -10.43 10.54 -5.83
C THR A 185 -11.64 9.63 -5.99
N LEU A 186 -12.83 10.23 -5.97
CA LEU A 186 -14.10 9.52 -6.12
C LEU A 186 -14.82 10.01 -7.38
N ASN A 187 -14.90 9.14 -8.38
CA ASN A 187 -15.66 9.40 -9.60
C ASN A 187 -17.11 8.96 -9.41
N LYS A 188 -18.07 9.86 -9.69
CA LYS A 188 -19.49 9.53 -9.58
C LYS A 188 -19.90 8.56 -10.70
N LEU A 189 -20.50 7.44 -10.33
CA LEU A 189 -21.03 6.42 -11.22
C LEU A 189 -22.51 6.19 -10.90
N GLY A 190 -23.39 7.00 -11.51
CA GLY A 190 -24.82 7.00 -11.19
C GLY A 190 -25.08 7.37 -9.73
N LYS A 191 -25.57 6.41 -8.94
CA LYS A 191 -25.81 6.55 -7.49
C LYS A 191 -24.62 6.13 -6.63
N ASN A 192 -23.58 5.57 -7.23
CA ASN A 192 -22.39 5.07 -6.55
C ASN A 192 -21.19 6.00 -6.81
N PHE A 193 -20.09 5.72 -6.12
CA PHE A 193 -18.78 6.29 -6.34
C PHE A 193 -17.79 5.18 -6.68
N LYS A 194 -16.88 5.45 -7.62
CA LYS A 194 -15.75 4.58 -7.95
C LYS A 194 -14.47 5.24 -7.46
N ILE A 195 -13.64 4.47 -6.77
CA ILE A 195 -12.34 4.90 -6.28
C ILE A 195 -11.35 4.99 -7.44
N GLU A 196 -10.73 6.14 -7.61
CA GLU A 196 -9.54 6.29 -8.44
C GLU A 196 -8.35 6.59 -7.55
N ILE A 197 -7.22 5.96 -7.88
CA ILE A 197 -5.98 6.05 -7.10
C ILE A 197 -4.93 6.71 -7.98
N ASP A 198 -4.21 7.69 -7.46
CA ASP A 198 -2.97 8.19 -8.02
C ASP A 198 -1.81 7.34 -7.49
N GLU A 199 -1.06 6.71 -8.38
CA GLU A 199 0.05 5.83 -8.01
C GLU A 199 1.16 6.59 -7.24
N GLY A 200 1.62 7.71 -7.80
CA GLY A 200 2.77 8.44 -7.26
C GLY A 200 2.49 9.06 -5.90
N VAL A 201 1.24 9.39 -5.64
CA VAL A 201 0.82 10.03 -4.40
C VAL A 201 0.28 9.03 -3.39
N TYR A 202 -0.81 8.31 -3.70
CA TYR A 202 -1.48 7.49 -2.71
C TYR A 202 -0.68 6.24 -2.34
N ILE A 203 -0.21 5.49 -3.34
CA ILE A 203 0.55 4.26 -3.11
C ILE A 203 1.91 4.57 -2.48
N GLY A 204 2.58 5.62 -2.96
CA GLY A 204 3.82 6.12 -2.35
C GLY A 204 3.64 6.50 -0.88
N ASN A 205 2.62 7.30 -0.56
CA ASN A 205 2.33 7.72 0.81
C ASN A 205 1.95 6.55 1.73
N LEU A 206 1.18 5.58 1.23
CA LEU A 206 0.79 4.40 1.99
C LEU A 206 2.00 3.55 2.37
N LEU A 207 2.88 3.25 1.40
CA LEU A 207 4.13 2.53 1.65
C LEU A 207 5.01 3.26 2.66
N GLN A 208 5.21 4.57 2.47
CA GLN A 208 6.03 5.38 3.37
C GLN A 208 5.47 5.41 4.80
N SER A 209 4.15 5.48 4.95
CA SER A 209 3.49 5.47 6.26
C SER A 209 3.71 4.13 6.97
N ILE A 210 3.57 3.02 6.25
CA ILE A 210 3.81 1.67 6.79
C ILE A 210 5.28 1.49 7.18
N GLU A 211 6.21 1.96 6.34
CA GLU A 211 7.65 1.91 6.64
C GLU A 211 7.99 2.67 7.92
N VAL A 212 7.51 3.91 8.06
CA VAL A 212 7.70 4.72 9.28
C VAL A 212 7.10 4.05 10.51
N PHE A 213 5.89 3.48 10.37
CA PHE A 213 5.27 2.73 11.45
C PHE A 213 6.08 1.51 11.86
N ILE A 214 6.54 0.68 10.92
CA ILE A 214 7.32 -0.53 11.22
C ILE A 214 8.62 -0.16 11.92
N SER A 215 9.36 0.84 11.44
CA SER A 215 10.60 1.28 12.09
C SER A 215 10.36 1.76 13.54
N ALA A 216 9.32 2.56 13.76
CA ALA A 216 8.94 3.00 15.11
C ALA A 216 8.52 1.82 16.01
N LEU A 217 7.79 0.86 15.44
CA LEU A 217 7.32 -0.33 16.15
C LEU A 217 8.50 -1.21 16.62
N LEU A 218 9.49 -1.46 15.75
CA LEU A 218 10.64 -2.28 16.11
C LEU A 218 11.43 -1.69 17.28
N ILE A 219 11.58 -0.36 17.33
CA ILE A 219 12.24 0.33 18.44
C ILE A 219 11.49 0.09 19.76
N GLU A 220 10.16 0.22 19.77
CA GLU A 220 9.38 -0.01 20.99
C GLU A 220 9.37 -1.49 21.41
N ILE A 221 9.45 -2.42 20.46
CA ILE A 221 9.61 -3.85 20.75
C ILE A 221 10.97 -4.11 21.43
N ASP A 222 12.06 -3.54 20.93
CA ASP A 222 13.39 -3.74 21.52
C ASP A 222 13.49 -3.20 22.94
N LYS A 223 12.95 -2.00 23.19
CA LYS A 223 12.88 -1.44 24.55
C LYS A 223 12.13 -2.36 25.51
N ARG A 224 11.01 -2.94 25.06
CA ARG A 224 10.24 -3.88 25.87
C ARG A 224 11.01 -5.17 26.10
N TYR A 225 11.68 -5.71 25.08
CA TYR A 225 12.58 -6.86 25.19
C TYR A 225 13.64 -6.65 26.28
N ILE A 226 14.34 -5.50 26.27
CA ILE A 226 15.35 -5.16 27.29
C ILE A 226 14.75 -5.19 28.70
N THR A 227 13.54 -4.66 28.85
CA THR A 227 12.84 -4.61 30.15
C THR A 227 12.49 -6.00 30.65
N LEU A 228 12.14 -6.93 29.76
CA LEU A 228 11.81 -8.31 30.10
C LEU A 228 13.04 -9.16 30.42
N LYS A 229 14.17 -8.95 29.72
CA LYS A 229 15.42 -9.71 29.95
C LYS A 229 16.26 -9.20 31.12
N LYS A 230 16.00 -7.98 31.61
CA LYS A 230 16.65 -7.42 32.82
C LYS A 230 15.97 -7.81 34.13
N LYS A 231 14.80 -8.45 34.07
CA LYS A 231 14.11 -9.04 35.22
C LYS A 231 14.49 -10.50 35.37
#